data_AF-A0A4D4JXF3-F1
#
_entry.id   AF-A0A4D4JXF3-F1
#
_cell.length_a   1.000
_cell.length_b   1.000
_cell.length_c   1.000
_cell.angle_alpha   90.00
_cell.angle_beta   90.00
_cell.angle_gamma   90.00
#
_symmetry.space_group_name_H-M   'P 1'
#
loop_
_entity.id
_entity.type
_entity.pdbx_description
1 polymer ?
#
loop_
_entity_poly.entity_id
_entity_poly.type
_entity_poly.pdbx_seq_one_letter_code
_entity_poly.pdbx_strand_id
1 'polypeptide(L)' 'MPAGDFVRWTKQLIDVLGQIAAAAPEGSVARSARRAVDGLLRGVVAYSSVG' A
#
# COMPACT_ATOMS: atom_id res chain seq x y z
N MET A 1 -16.03 9.02 -8.26
CA MET A 1 -15.05 9.06 -7.16
C MET A 1 -14.23 10.34 -7.28
N PRO A 2 -14.27 11.22 -6.27
CA PRO A 2 -13.30 12.31 -6.12
C PRO A 2 -11.84 11.82 -6.12
N ALA A 3 -10.89 12.68 -6.52
CA ALA A 3 -9.46 12.37 -6.51
C ALA A 3 -8.93 11.96 -5.11
N GLY A 4 -9.52 12.50 -4.04
CA GLY A 4 -9.18 12.14 -2.66
C GLY A 4 -9.54 10.68 -2.30
N ASP A 5 -10.57 10.10 -2.91
CA ASP A 5 -10.98 8.71 -2.64
C ASP A 5 -9.97 7.72 -3.19
N PHE A 6 -9.37 8.02 -4.35
CA PHE A 6 -8.31 7.19 -4.91
C PHE A 6 -7.11 7.10 -3.95
N VAL A 7 -6.65 8.24 -3.43
CA VAL A 7 -5.51 8.28 -2.51
C VAL A 7 -5.86 7.56 -1.20
N ARG A 8 -7.06 7.81 -0.65
CA ARG A 8 -7.55 7.17 0.57
C ARG A 8 -7.60 5.65 0.44
N TRP A 9 -8.21 5.12 -0.62
CA TRP A 9 -8.29 3.67 -0.84
C TRP A 9 -6.93 3.05 -1.14
N THR A 10 -6.06 3.75 -1.87
CA THR A 10 -4.71 3.25 -2.11
C THR A 10 -3.92 3.10 -0.81
N LYS A 11 -4.06 4.05 0.13
CA LYS A 11 -3.47 3.95 1.47
C LYS A 11 -4.05 2.78 2.26
N GLN A 12 -5.38 2.61 2.26
CA GLN A 12 -6.01 1.45 2.91
C GLN A 12 -5.50 0.11 2.35
N LEU A 13 -5.31 0.01 1.03
CA LEU A 13 -4.73 -1.17 0.40
C LEU A 13 -3.28 -1.40 0.83
N ILE A 14 -2.46 -0.34 0.89
CA ILE A 14 -1.07 -0.41 1.39
C ILE A 14 -1.05 -0.94 2.83
N ASP A 15 -1.92 -0.44 3.69
CA ASP A 15 -2.00 -0.86 5.09
C ASP A 15 -2.34 -2.36 5.21
N VAL A 16 -3.34 -2.83 4.46
CA VAL A 16 -3.73 -4.25 4.43
C VAL A 16 -2.58 -5.11 3.88
N LEU A 17 -1.88 -4.67 2.83
CA LEU A 17 -0.72 -5.39 2.30
C LEU A 17 0.43 -5.46 3.32
N GLY A 18 0.63 -4.40 4.11
CA GLY A 18 1.56 -4.40 5.23
C GLY A 18 1.19 -5.44 6.29
N GLN A 19 -0.09 -5.53 6.66
CA GLN A 19 -0.59 -6.55 7.58
C GLN A 19 -0.40 -7.97 7.03
N ILE A 20 -0.68 -8.20 5.74
CA ILE A 20 -0.44 -9.48 5.07
C ILE A 20 1.05 -9.85 5.11
N ALA A 21 1.94 -8.89 4.82
CA ALA A 21 3.38 -9.12 4.84
C ALA A 21 3.93 -9.44 6.24
N ALA A 22 3.28 -8.93 7.30
CA ALA A 22 3.63 -9.20 8.68
C ALA A 22 3.05 -10.52 9.21
N ALA A 23 1.85 -10.90 8.77
CA ALA A 23 1.18 -12.13 9.21
C ALA A 23 1.63 -13.37 8.43
N ALA A 24 2.11 -13.21 7.20
CA ALA A 24 2.57 -14.33 6.37
C ALA A 24 3.93 -14.87 6.87
N PRO A 25 4.08 -16.21 6.96
CA PRO A 25 5.39 -16.84 7.13
C PRO A 25 6.37 -16.41 6.04
N GLU A 26 7.67 -16.53 6.30
CA GLU A 26 8.68 -16.20 5.29
C GLU A 26 8.45 -16.99 3.99
N GLY A 27 8.24 -16.26 2.89
CA GLY A 27 7.80 -16.89 1.66
C GLY A 27 7.37 -15.94 0.56
N SER A 28 6.81 -16.51 -0.50
CA SER A 28 6.37 -15.76 -1.68
C SER A 28 5.28 -14.74 -1.37
N VAL A 29 4.37 -15.04 -0.43
CA VAL A 29 3.28 -14.14 -0.05
C VAL A 29 3.81 -12.83 0.55
N ALA A 30 4.68 -12.92 1.57
CA ALA A 30 5.28 -11.74 2.19
C ALA A 30 6.08 -10.90 1.18
N ARG A 31 6.82 -11.55 0.27
CA ARG A 31 7.56 -10.85 -0.80
C ARG A 31 6.65 -10.15 -1.80
N SER A 32 5.59 -10.82 -2.25
CA SER A 32 4.63 -10.24 -3.19
C SER A 32 3.88 -9.05 -2.57
N ALA A 33 3.51 -9.15 -1.29
CA ALA A 33 2.86 -8.06 -0.57
C ALA A 33 3.77 -6.82 -0.48
N ARG A 34 5.05 -6.99 -0.11
CA ARG A 34 6.04 -5.89 -0.09
C ARG A 34 6.23 -5.27 -1.47
N ARG A 35 6.39 -6.10 -2.51
CA ARG A 35 6.50 -5.62 -3.89
C ARG A 35 5.28 -4.82 -4.35
N ALA A 36 4.08 -5.23 -3.93
CA ALA A 36 2.86 -4.49 -4.23
C ALA A 36 2.82 -3.14 -3.51
N VAL A 37 3.23 -3.08 -2.24
CA VAL A 37 3.38 -1.82 -1.49
C VAL A 37 4.35 -0.87 -2.20
N ASP A 38 5.53 -1.35 -2.61
CA ASP A 38 6.52 -0.56 -3.34
C ASP A 38 5.95 0.01 -4.65
N GLY A 39 5.10 -0.76 -5.34
CA GLY A 39 4.45 -0.34 -6.58
C GLY A 39 3.33 0.69 -6.38
N LEU A 40 2.74 0.79 -5.19
CA LEU A 40 1.63 1.67 -4.86
C LEU A 40 2.09 2.98 -4.21
N LEU A 41 3.18 2.96 -3.43
CA LEU A 41 3.76 4.13 -2.75
C LEU A 41 4.53 5.05 -3.71
N ARG A 42 3.82 5.65 -4.68
CA ARG A 42 4.39 6.57 -5.67
C ARG A 42 3.44 7.70 -6.05
N GLY A 43 4.00 8.74 -6.68
CA GLY A 43 3.22 9.87 -7.19
C GLY A 43 2.33 10.51 -6.12
N VAL A 44 1.09 10.85 -6.48
CA VAL A 44 0.12 11.51 -5.60
C VAL A 44 -0.12 10.76 -4.27
N VAL A 45 0.05 9.43 -4.25
CA VAL A 45 -0.11 8.62 -3.03
C VAL A 45 1.02 8.90 -2.05
N ALA A 46 2.27 8.94 -2.52
CA ALA A 46 3.45 9.21 -1.70
C ALA A 46 3.53 10.67 -1.22
N TYR A 47 3.11 11.64 -2.04
CA TYR A 47 3.20 13.06 -1.70
C TYR A 47 2.08 13.56 -0.79
N SER A 48 0.96 12.82 -0.68
CA SER A 48 -0.24 13.24 0.08
C SER A 48 -0.10 13.23 1.61
N SER A 49 1.13 13.30 2.15
CA SER A 49 1.41 13.44 3.59
C SER A 49 1.75 14.87 4.01
N VAL A 50 1.71 15.84 3.08
CA VAL A 50 1.79 17.27 3.40
C VAL A 50 0.37 17.85 3.46
N GLY A 51 -0.13 18.04 4.66
CA GLY A 51 -1.44 18.61 4.96
C GLY A 51 -1.65 18.68 6.47
#